data_AF-C7XMX9-F1
#
_entry.id   AF-C7XMX9-F1
#
_cell.length_a   1.000
_cell.length_b   1.000
_cell.length_c   1.000
_cell.angle_alpha   90.00
_cell.angle_beta   90.00
_cell.angle_gamma   90.00
#
_symmetry.space_group_name_H-M   'P 1'
#
loop_
_entity.id
_entity.type
_entity.pdbx_description
1 polymer ?
#
loop_
_entity_poly.entity_id
_entity_poly.type
_entity_poly.pdbx_seq_one_letter_code
_entity_poly.pdbx_strand_id
1 'polypeptide(L)'
;MKRIKFVYIYFLFLFYLIGGYFINVPFINRGIYEKIYKYLGIMLIPTLLFFILYGFVFLIKDKKLRFFWELRLYYTFIFFIIAVYLYILFSSGLYFINVRNFEVNGEFLRNLINKSLFEYNIGYLPTYILYELINISLKFNQYPFYYFYYFLIGFEAFLIILMIFSPMRRSIIKSNIKRKKERQRAKIEAELMEQIKIKEDLERKEALKIQKHKKMEEDAIKKKADNFEKMKKNKRASRKKNKEKTSEEELQNIMGKVTLQKTVTINKED
;
A
#
# COMPACT_ATOMS: atom_id res chain seq x y z
N MET A 1 33.74 18.46 -15.92
CA MET A 1 33.63 19.89 -16.30
C MET A 1 33.13 20.14 -17.73
N LYS A 2 33.50 19.36 -18.76
CA LYS A 2 33.11 19.66 -20.16
C LYS A 2 31.58 19.68 -20.43
N ARG A 3 30.79 18.78 -19.82
CA ARG A 3 29.33 18.66 -20.08
C ARG A 3 28.47 19.83 -19.59
N ILE A 4 28.81 20.42 -18.44
CA ILE A 4 28.03 21.50 -17.83
C ILE A 4 27.99 22.73 -18.77
N LYS A 5 29.10 23.02 -19.46
CA LYS A 5 29.17 24.10 -20.45
C LYS A 5 28.22 23.87 -21.65
N PHE A 6 28.11 22.63 -22.15
CA PHE A 6 27.20 22.30 -23.26
C PHE A 6 25.72 22.35 -22.87
N VAL A 7 25.39 22.02 -21.62
CA VAL A 7 24.01 22.17 -21.10
C VAL A 7 23.58 23.64 -21.17
N TYR A 8 24.43 24.55 -20.69
CA TYR A 8 24.11 25.98 -20.70
C TYR A 8 24.02 26.54 -22.11
N ILE A 9 24.89 26.12 -23.03
CA ILE A 9 24.80 26.49 -24.45
C ILE A 9 23.49 25.98 -25.07
N TYR A 10 23.08 24.75 -24.76
CA TYR A 10 21.82 24.19 -25.24
C TYR A 10 20.60 24.97 -24.75
N PHE A 11 20.53 25.28 -23.44
CA PHE A 11 19.43 26.07 -22.89
C PHE A 11 19.46 27.53 -23.37
N LEU A 12 20.64 28.11 -23.58
CA LEU A 12 20.79 29.44 -24.15
C LEU A 12 20.32 29.47 -25.60
N PHE A 13 20.64 28.45 -26.40
CA PHE A 13 20.09 28.29 -27.75
C PHE A 13 18.57 28.12 -27.72
N LEU A 14 18.04 27.29 -26.81
CA LEU A 14 16.60 27.08 -26.67
C LEU A 14 15.88 28.37 -26.26
N PHE A 15 16.46 29.13 -25.33
CA PHE A 15 15.94 30.43 -24.90
C PHE A 15 16.03 31.47 -26.01
N TYR A 16 17.08 31.45 -26.83
CA TYR A 16 17.20 32.32 -27.99
C TYR A 16 16.20 31.95 -29.09
N LEU A 17 15.90 30.65 -29.27
CA LEU A 17 14.93 30.16 -30.23
C LEU A 17 13.50 30.49 -29.80
N ILE A 18 13.15 30.24 -28.53
CA ILE A 18 11.80 30.48 -27.97
C ILE A 18 11.60 31.96 -27.63
N GLY A 19 12.52 32.57 -26.87
CA GLY A 19 12.46 33.98 -26.48
C GLY A 19 12.65 34.92 -27.67
N GLY A 20 13.36 34.47 -28.71
CA GLY A 20 13.48 35.21 -29.96
C GLY A 20 12.21 35.26 -30.81
N TYR A 21 11.17 34.51 -30.45
CA TYR A 21 9.83 34.67 -31.00
C TYR A 21 9.11 35.92 -30.43
N PHE A 22 9.44 36.31 -29.19
CA PHE A 22 8.80 37.42 -28.47
C PHE A 22 9.62 38.71 -28.45
N ILE A 23 10.93 38.62 -28.65
CA ILE A 23 11.87 39.74 -28.65
C ILE A 23 12.38 39.92 -30.08
N ASN A 24 12.45 41.16 -30.58
CA ASN A 24 12.95 41.50 -31.92
C ASN A 24 14.45 41.18 -32.10
N VAL A 25 14.79 39.90 -32.20
CA VAL A 25 16.14 39.41 -32.54
C VAL A 25 16.33 39.35 -34.06
N PRO A 26 17.57 39.42 -34.55
CA PRO A 26 17.88 39.42 -35.99
C PRO A 26 17.38 38.19 -36.78
N PHE A 27 16.92 37.13 -36.10
CA PHE A 27 16.25 35.99 -36.74
C PHE A 27 14.84 36.31 -37.27
N ILE A 28 14.12 37.23 -36.63
CA ILE A 28 12.82 37.73 -37.11
C ILE A 28 13.02 38.48 -38.43
N ASN A 29 14.01 39.38 -38.48
CA ASN A 29 14.33 40.18 -39.68
C ASN A 29 14.77 39.33 -40.89
N ARG A 30 15.17 38.07 -40.67
CA ARG A 30 15.52 37.11 -41.73
C ARG A 30 14.38 36.15 -42.12
N GLY A 31 13.18 36.30 -41.54
CA GLY A 31 12.01 35.47 -41.83
C GLY A 31 12.17 34.00 -41.41
N ILE A 32 13.08 33.69 -40.48
CA ILE A 32 13.39 32.31 -40.10
C ILE A 32 12.21 31.67 -39.37
N TYR A 33 11.54 32.41 -38.50
CA TYR A 33 10.36 31.93 -37.77
C TYR A 33 9.19 31.59 -38.68
N GLU A 34 8.93 32.41 -39.71
CA GLU A 34 7.91 32.10 -40.72
C GLU A 34 8.24 30.82 -41.50
N LYS A 35 9.51 30.62 -41.86
CA LYS A 35 9.95 29.38 -42.51
C LYS A 35 9.74 28.19 -41.57
N ILE A 36 10.19 28.28 -40.32
CA ILE A 36 10.02 27.21 -39.33
C ILE A 36 8.54 26.87 -39.15
N TYR A 37 7.67 27.87 -39.05
CA TYR A 37 6.23 27.68 -38.94
C TYR A 37 5.64 27.01 -40.19
N LYS A 38 6.05 27.41 -41.40
CA LYS A 38 5.64 26.75 -42.64
C LYS A 38 6.11 25.29 -42.73
N TYR A 39 7.34 25.01 -42.29
CA TYR A 39 7.91 23.66 -42.36
C TYR A 39 7.34 22.69 -41.31
N LEU A 40 7.09 23.17 -40.09
CA LEU A 40 6.66 22.34 -38.98
C LEU A 40 5.18 22.48 -38.64
N GLY A 41 4.48 23.53 -39.10
CA GLY A 41 3.06 23.74 -38.84
C GLY A 41 2.67 23.52 -37.37
N ILE A 42 1.61 22.74 -37.14
CA ILE A 42 1.16 22.34 -35.81
C ILE A 42 2.15 21.41 -35.09
N MET A 43 2.99 20.67 -35.83
CA MET A 43 4.04 19.82 -35.27
C MET A 43 5.17 20.62 -34.61
N LEU A 44 5.18 21.94 -34.78
CA LEU A 44 6.06 22.83 -34.03
C LEU A 44 5.87 22.69 -32.51
N ILE A 45 4.63 22.59 -32.04
CA ILE A 45 4.31 22.50 -30.61
C ILE A 45 4.92 21.23 -29.98
N PRO A 46 4.64 20.00 -30.45
CA PRO A 46 5.25 18.81 -29.88
C PRO A 46 6.78 18.78 -30.07
N THR A 47 7.30 19.39 -31.13
CA THR A 47 8.75 19.49 -31.38
C THR A 47 9.44 20.41 -30.37
N LEU A 48 8.86 21.57 -30.06
CA LEU A 48 9.38 22.46 -29.03
C LEU A 48 9.29 21.82 -27.64
N LEU A 49 8.15 21.18 -27.33
CA LEU A 49 7.98 20.44 -26.08
C LEU A 49 9.03 19.34 -25.93
N PHE A 50 9.30 18.59 -27.01
CA PHE A 50 10.36 17.59 -27.04
C PHE A 50 11.72 18.19 -26.70
N PHE A 51 12.12 19.31 -27.30
CA PHE A 51 13.40 19.94 -27.01
C PHE A 51 13.50 20.45 -25.56
N ILE A 52 12.44 21.05 -25.02
CA ILE A 52 12.39 21.47 -23.60
C ILE A 52 12.63 20.26 -22.69
N LEU A 53 11.88 19.18 -22.89
CA LEU A 53 12.00 17.95 -22.11
C LEU A 53 13.36 17.27 -22.29
N TYR A 54 13.91 17.30 -23.50
CA TYR A 54 15.24 16.76 -23.81
C TYR A 54 16.32 17.49 -23.01
N GLY A 55 16.21 18.82 -22.89
CA GLY A 55 17.06 19.63 -22.02
C GLY A 55 17.05 19.15 -20.56
N PHE A 56 15.87 18.84 -20.01
CA PHE A 56 15.76 18.27 -18.66
C PHE A 56 16.40 16.89 -18.54
N VAL A 57 16.23 16.02 -19.53
CA VAL A 57 16.89 14.70 -19.56
C VAL A 57 18.41 14.86 -19.57
N PHE A 58 18.93 15.84 -20.30
CA PHE A 58 20.36 16.09 -20.42
C PHE A 58 21.03 16.47 -19.08
N LEU A 59 20.28 17.10 -18.16
CA LEU A 59 20.72 17.45 -16.79
C LEU A 59 20.98 16.24 -15.89
N ILE A 60 20.37 15.08 -16.18
CA ILE A 60 20.51 13.87 -15.37
C ILE A 60 21.96 13.40 -15.39
N LYS A 61 22.62 13.33 -14.22
CA LYS A 61 24.04 12.91 -14.12
C LYS A 61 24.22 11.45 -14.51
N ASP A 62 23.39 10.55 -13.98
CA ASP A 62 23.49 9.11 -14.20
C ASP A 62 23.26 8.70 -15.66
N LYS A 63 24.24 8.00 -16.26
CA LYS A 63 24.19 7.58 -17.67
C LYS A 63 23.02 6.62 -17.95
N LYS A 64 22.80 5.62 -17.08
CA LYS A 64 21.73 4.63 -17.25
C LYS A 64 20.34 5.25 -17.12
N LEU A 65 20.16 6.14 -16.14
CA LEU A 65 18.89 6.81 -15.92
C LEU A 65 18.58 7.80 -17.06
N ARG A 66 19.59 8.54 -17.51
CA ARG A 66 19.47 9.44 -18.67
C ARG A 66 19.04 8.71 -19.93
N PHE A 67 19.76 7.64 -20.30
CA PHE A 67 19.44 6.85 -21.50
C PHE A 67 18.01 6.30 -21.44
N PHE A 68 17.56 5.88 -20.27
CA PHE A 68 16.20 5.41 -20.05
C PHE A 68 15.14 6.51 -20.30
N TRP A 69 15.35 7.71 -19.79
CA TRP A 69 14.43 8.83 -20.01
C TRP A 69 14.50 9.38 -21.43
N GLU A 70 15.69 9.38 -22.03
CA GLU A 70 15.92 9.78 -23.41
C GLU A 70 15.14 8.88 -24.38
N LEU A 71 15.27 7.56 -24.25
CA LEU A 71 14.49 6.60 -25.04
C LEU A 71 12.99 6.83 -24.92
N ARG A 72 12.48 7.01 -23.70
CA ARG A 72 11.06 7.28 -23.48
C ARG A 72 10.60 8.56 -24.15
N LEU A 73 11.40 9.61 -24.05
CA LEU A 73 11.05 10.89 -24.66
C LEU A 73 10.94 10.75 -26.19
N TYR A 74 11.85 10.01 -26.83
CA TYR A 74 11.75 9.68 -28.25
C TYR A 74 10.50 8.86 -28.56
N TYR A 75 10.18 7.82 -27.77
CA TYR A 75 8.97 7.03 -27.97
C TYR A 75 7.69 7.87 -27.86
N THR A 76 7.62 8.77 -26.87
CA THR A 76 6.49 9.69 -26.72
C THR A 76 6.39 10.64 -27.91
N PHE A 77 7.50 11.16 -28.41
CA PHE A 77 7.51 12.05 -29.57
C PHE A 77 7.05 11.34 -30.85
N ILE A 78 7.58 10.15 -31.10
CA ILE A 78 7.17 9.32 -32.25
C ILE A 78 5.69 8.93 -32.16
N PHE A 79 5.20 8.62 -30.95
CA PHE A 79 3.79 8.35 -30.70
C PHE A 79 2.90 9.52 -31.14
N PHE A 80 3.23 10.77 -30.79
CA PHE A 80 2.48 11.94 -31.25
C PHE A 80 2.51 12.13 -32.77
N ILE A 81 3.66 11.87 -33.42
CA ILE A 81 3.78 11.94 -34.89
C ILE A 81 2.82 10.94 -35.54
N ILE A 82 2.82 9.68 -35.07
CA ILE A 82 1.97 8.64 -35.63
C ILE A 82 0.49 8.95 -35.39
N ALA A 83 0.12 9.43 -34.20
CA ALA A 83 -1.24 9.83 -33.88
C ALA A 83 -1.76 10.89 -34.86
N VAL A 84 -0.94 11.90 -35.16
CA VAL A 84 -1.27 12.93 -36.16
C VAL A 84 -1.42 12.33 -37.55
N TYR A 85 -0.51 11.45 -37.97
CA TYR A 85 -0.61 10.79 -39.27
C TYR A 85 -1.86 9.92 -39.40
N LEU A 86 -2.18 9.12 -38.39
CA LEU A 86 -3.41 8.31 -38.36
C LEU A 86 -4.65 9.20 -38.41
N TYR A 87 -4.66 10.33 -37.70
CA TYR A 87 -5.76 11.28 -37.74
C TYR A 87 -5.98 11.87 -39.14
N ILE A 88 -4.91 12.28 -39.84
CA ILE A 88 -5.02 12.77 -41.23
C ILE A 88 -5.57 11.69 -42.14
N LEU A 89 -5.00 10.48 -42.06
CA LEU A 89 -5.41 9.35 -42.90
C LEU A 89 -6.90 9.06 -42.68
N PHE A 90 -7.33 9.01 -41.43
CA PHE A 90 -8.73 8.86 -41.06
C PHE A 90 -9.62 9.98 -41.62
N SER A 91 -9.22 11.25 -41.48
CA SER A 91 -9.96 12.39 -42.02
C SER A 91 -10.02 12.39 -43.56
N SER A 92 -9.07 11.72 -44.21
CA SER A 92 -9.00 11.58 -45.67
C SER A 92 -9.88 10.44 -46.19
N GLY A 93 -10.65 9.79 -45.32
CA GLY A 93 -11.60 8.72 -45.65
C GLY A 93 -11.08 7.30 -45.43
N LEU A 94 -9.89 7.14 -44.83
CA LEU A 94 -9.36 5.82 -44.48
C LEU A 94 -9.89 5.34 -43.14
N TYR A 95 -10.96 4.55 -43.20
CA TYR A 95 -11.53 3.88 -42.04
C TYR A 95 -10.99 2.46 -41.91
N PHE A 96 -10.86 1.98 -40.68
CA PHE A 96 -10.44 0.61 -40.37
C PHE A 96 -11.27 -0.46 -41.11
N ILE A 97 -12.56 -0.19 -41.32
CA ILE A 97 -13.51 -1.10 -41.98
C ILE A 97 -13.25 -1.17 -43.50
N ASN A 98 -12.88 -0.05 -44.11
CA ASN A 98 -12.82 0.09 -45.57
C ASN A 98 -11.39 0.01 -46.13
N VAL A 99 -10.36 0.06 -45.28
CA VAL A 99 -8.95 0.11 -45.71
C VAL A 99 -8.51 -1.10 -46.52
N ARG A 100 -9.12 -2.28 -46.33
CA ARG A 100 -8.77 -3.50 -47.06
C ARG A 100 -9.08 -3.42 -48.56
N ASN A 101 -10.14 -2.69 -48.91
CA ASN A 101 -10.61 -2.53 -50.29
C ASN A 101 -10.22 -1.15 -50.84
N PHE A 102 -9.38 -0.40 -50.12
CA PHE A 102 -8.99 0.94 -50.51
C PHE A 102 -7.79 0.91 -51.45
N GLU A 103 -7.95 1.51 -52.61
CA GLU A 103 -6.88 1.72 -53.59
C GLU A 103 -6.32 3.13 -53.46
N VAL A 104 -4.99 3.22 -53.32
CA VAL A 104 -4.31 4.50 -53.21
C VAL A 104 -4.14 5.10 -54.60
N ASN A 105 -4.99 6.08 -54.92
CA ASN A 105 -4.97 6.80 -56.18
C ASN A 105 -4.25 8.15 -56.07
N GLY A 106 -3.80 8.70 -57.20
CA GLY A 106 -3.17 10.03 -57.24
C GLY A 106 -4.07 11.16 -56.70
N GLU A 107 -5.38 11.03 -56.89
CA GLU A 107 -6.37 11.95 -56.33
C GLU A 107 -6.41 11.90 -54.79
N PHE A 108 -6.32 10.70 -54.21
CA PHE A 108 -6.23 10.54 -52.75
C PHE A 108 -4.97 11.20 -52.20
N LEU A 109 -3.81 10.98 -52.82
CA LEU A 109 -2.55 11.60 -52.39
C LEU A 109 -2.63 13.13 -52.45
N ARG A 110 -3.22 13.68 -53.51
CA ARG A 110 -3.44 15.12 -53.65
C ARG A 110 -4.37 15.66 -52.56
N ASN A 111 -5.47 14.96 -52.28
CA ASN A 111 -6.39 15.31 -51.20
C ASN A 111 -5.69 15.25 -49.84
N LEU A 112 -4.91 14.21 -49.57
CA LEU A 112 -4.15 14.04 -48.34
C LEU A 112 -3.14 15.17 -48.13
N ILE A 113 -2.39 15.55 -49.17
CA ILE A 113 -1.46 16.69 -49.13
C ILE A 113 -2.22 17.99 -48.86
N ASN A 114 -3.34 18.22 -49.56
CA ASN A 114 -4.14 19.41 -49.38
C ASN A 114 -4.68 19.53 -47.95
N LYS A 115 -5.25 18.44 -47.41
CA LYS A 115 -5.71 18.39 -46.01
C LYS A 115 -4.57 18.60 -45.03
N SER A 116 -3.43 17.96 -45.24
CA SER A 116 -2.27 18.05 -44.35
C SER A 116 -1.69 19.46 -44.29
N LEU A 117 -1.57 20.15 -45.44
CA LEU A 117 -0.94 21.47 -45.51
C LEU A 117 -1.90 22.62 -45.22
N PHE A 118 -3.14 22.56 -45.71
CA PHE A 118 -4.06 23.70 -45.67
C PHE A 118 -5.15 23.57 -44.62
N GLU A 119 -5.72 22.37 -44.42
CA GLU A 119 -6.80 22.17 -43.45
C GLU A 119 -6.24 22.02 -42.02
N TYR A 120 -5.28 21.11 -41.86
CA TYR A 120 -4.69 20.79 -40.55
C TYR A 120 -3.36 21.50 -40.28
N ASN A 121 -2.79 22.17 -41.30
CA ASN A 121 -1.53 22.91 -41.23
C ASN A 121 -0.42 22.18 -40.46
N ILE A 122 -0.10 20.96 -40.89
CA ILE A 122 0.83 20.06 -40.19
C ILE A 122 2.29 20.40 -40.53
N GLY A 123 2.47 21.18 -41.60
CA GLY A 123 3.77 21.65 -42.07
C GLY A 123 4.31 20.82 -43.23
N TYR A 124 5.17 21.43 -44.04
CA TYR A 124 5.76 20.78 -45.21
C TYR A 124 6.56 19.52 -44.88
N LEU A 125 7.36 19.54 -43.80
CA LEU A 125 8.26 18.43 -43.49
C LEU A 125 7.50 17.18 -43.01
N PRO A 126 6.57 17.26 -42.04
CA PRO A 126 5.77 16.10 -41.64
C PRO A 126 4.88 15.58 -42.78
N THR A 127 4.31 16.48 -43.59
CA THR A 127 3.50 16.08 -44.75
C THR A 127 4.34 15.33 -45.78
N TYR A 128 5.55 15.81 -46.06
CA TYR A 128 6.47 15.15 -46.99
C TYR A 128 6.90 13.76 -46.48
N ILE A 129 7.21 13.64 -45.18
CA ILE A 129 7.54 12.36 -44.56
C ILE A 129 6.36 11.37 -44.70
N LEU A 130 5.13 11.81 -44.41
CA LEU A 130 3.96 10.96 -44.56
C LEU A 130 3.77 10.51 -46.03
N TYR A 131 3.91 11.43 -46.97
CA TYR A 131 3.82 11.14 -48.41
C TYR A 131 4.87 10.10 -48.86
N GLU A 132 6.13 10.27 -48.45
CA GLU A 132 7.20 9.31 -48.78
C GLU A 132 6.97 7.95 -48.13
N LEU A 133 6.48 7.90 -46.88
CA LEU A 133 6.13 6.63 -46.23
C LEU A 133 5.05 5.87 -47.00
N ILE A 134 4.02 6.57 -47.47
CA ILE A 134 2.97 5.98 -48.31
C ILE A 134 3.57 5.50 -49.64
N ASN A 135 4.37 6.32 -50.32
CA ASN A 135 4.99 5.94 -51.60
C ASN A 135 5.92 4.74 -51.47
N ILE A 136 6.73 4.68 -50.41
CA ILE A 136 7.58 3.54 -50.11
C ILE A 136 6.71 2.29 -49.97
N SER A 137 5.59 2.37 -49.25
CA SER A 137 4.67 1.23 -49.09
C SER A 137 4.10 0.73 -50.43
N LEU A 138 3.79 1.65 -51.36
CA LEU A 138 3.29 1.32 -52.69
C LEU A 138 4.39 0.75 -53.60
N LYS A 139 5.60 1.29 -53.53
CA LYS A 139 6.73 0.88 -54.37
C LYS A 139 7.12 -0.59 -54.16
N PHE A 140 6.91 -1.11 -52.96
CA PHE A 140 7.21 -2.51 -52.68
C PHE A 140 6.25 -3.48 -53.38
N ASN A 141 5.06 -3.05 -53.86
CA ASN A 141 4.02 -3.74 -54.65
C ASN A 141 3.60 -5.17 -54.23
N GLN A 142 4.30 -5.75 -53.26
CA GLN A 142 4.16 -7.10 -52.73
C GLN A 142 3.17 -7.11 -51.55
N TYR A 143 2.96 -5.95 -50.93
CA TYR A 143 2.08 -5.78 -49.78
C TYR A 143 0.98 -4.76 -50.09
N PRO A 144 -0.31 -5.16 -49.96
CA PRO A 144 -1.42 -4.24 -49.96
C PRO A 144 -1.25 -3.06 -48.99
N PHE A 145 -1.74 -1.88 -49.37
CA PHE A 145 -1.64 -0.65 -48.57
C PHE A 145 -2.21 -0.78 -47.13
N TYR A 146 -3.24 -1.60 -46.92
CA TYR A 146 -3.79 -1.80 -45.58
C TYR A 146 -2.78 -2.34 -44.56
N TYR A 147 -1.72 -3.05 -44.99
CA TYR A 147 -0.65 -3.48 -44.10
C TYR A 147 0.12 -2.29 -43.52
N PHE A 148 0.37 -1.25 -44.32
CA PHE A 148 1.00 -0.02 -43.83
C PHE A 148 0.12 0.67 -42.78
N TYR A 149 -1.18 0.78 -43.05
CA TYR A 149 -2.13 1.38 -42.12
C TYR A 149 -2.23 0.60 -40.79
N TYR A 150 -2.36 -0.73 -40.84
CA TYR A 150 -2.36 -1.56 -39.63
C TYR A 150 -1.01 -1.57 -38.92
N PHE A 151 0.09 -1.46 -39.65
CA PHE A 151 1.41 -1.30 -39.07
C PHE A 151 1.49 -0.01 -38.25
N LEU A 152 0.99 1.12 -38.76
CA LEU A 152 0.95 2.37 -37.99
C LEU A 152 0.16 2.22 -36.69
N ILE A 153 -1.04 1.64 -36.74
CA ILE A 153 -1.88 1.39 -35.55
C ILE A 153 -1.18 0.44 -34.57
N GLY A 154 -0.65 -0.68 -35.08
CA GLY A 154 0.05 -1.67 -34.28
C GLY A 154 1.32 -1.12 -33.64
N PHE A 155 2.05 -0.28 -34.37
CA PHE A 155 3.26 0.38 -33.89
C PHE A 155 2.94 1.44 -32.83
N GLU A 156 1.84 2.19 -32.98
CA GLU A 156 1.35 3.11 -31.96
C GLU A 156 1.00 2.36 -30.65
N ALA A 157 0.26 1.24 -30.75
CA ALA A 157 -0.03 0.39 -29.59
C ALA A 157 1.24 -0.21 -28.96
N PHE A 158 2.21 -0.61 -29.78
CA PHE A 158 3.50 -1.11 -29.32
C PHE A 158 4.29 -0.05 -28.52
N LEU A 159 4.28 1.21 -28.97
CA LEU A 159 4.91 2.32 -28.25
C LEU A 159 4.28 2.54 -26.87
N ILE A 160 2.95 2.43 -26.75
CA ILE A 160 2.24 2.51 -25.45
C ILE A 160 2.75 1.41 -24.52
N ILE A 161 2.88 0.17 -25.00
CA ILE A 161 3.40 -0.95 -24.22
C ILE A 161 4.82 -0.64 -23.73
N LEU A 162 5.71 -0.15 -24.61
CA LEU A 162 7.08 0.20 -24.23
C LEU A 162 7.13 1.30 -23.13
N MET A 163 6.23 2.28 -23.21
CA MET A 163 6.14 3.35 -22.21
C MET A 163 5.64 2.83 -20.84
N ILE A 164 4.65 1.94 -20.83
CA ILE A 164 3.98 1.42 -19.61
C ILE A 164 4.67 0.21 -18.99
N PHE A 165 5.43 -0.58 -19.75
CA PHE A 165 6.01 -1.84 -19.27
C PHE A 165 7.00 -1.63 -18.11
N SER A 166 7.89 -0.65 -18.23
CA SER A 166 8.92 -0.38 -17.22
C SER A 166 8.40 0.14 -15.86
N PRO A 167 7.48 1.13 -15.77
CA PRO A 167 6.91 1.52 -14.48
C PRO A 167 6.01 0.42 -13.90
N MET A 168 5.26 -0.29 -14.75
CA MET A 168 4.40 -1.40 -14.34
C MET A 168 5.23 -2.54 -13.72
N ARG A 169 6.33 -2.96 -14.36
CA ARG A 169 7.24 -3.98 -13.81
C ARG A 169 7.80 -3.58 -12.44
N ARG A 170 8.26 -2.33 -12.28
CA ARG A 170 8.77 -1.83 -10.98
C ARG A 170 7.67 -1.81 -9.91
N SER A 171 6.46 -1.40 -10.27
CA SER A 171 5.31 -1.39 -9.36
C SER A 171 4.98 -2.80 -8.86
N ILE A 172 4.92 -3.79 -9.76
CA ILE A 172 4.66 -5.20 -9.43
C ILE A 172 5.74 -5.76 -8.49
N ILE A 173 7.02 -5.49 -8.76
CA ILE A 173 8.12 -5.96 -7.89
C ILE A 173 8.00 -5.33 -6.49
N LYS A 174 7.76 -4.01 -6.41
CA LYS A 174 7.64 -3.30 -5.14
C LYS A 174 6.44 -3.80 -4.32
N SER A 175 5.30 -4.04 -4.96
CA SER A 175 4.11 -4.56 -4.29
C SER A 175 4.33 -5.99 -3.78
N ASN A 176 4.98 -6.85 -4.56
CA ASN A 176 5.34 -8.20 -4.13
C ASN A 176 6.30 -8.21 -2.93
N ILE A 177 7.30 -7.33 -2.92
CA ILE A 177 8.21 -7.17 -1.77
C ILE A 177 7.43 -6.71 -0.53
N LYS A 178 6.52 -5.74 -0.68
CA LYS A 178 5.68 -5.25 0.43
C LYS A 178 4.81 -6.37 1.00
N ARG A 179 4.12 -7.13 0.16
CA ARG A 179 3.31 -8.28 0.55
C ARG A 179 4.12 -9.34 1.28
N LYS A 180 5.35 -9.62 0.84
CA LYS A 180 6.24 -10.56 1.53
C LYS A 180 6.61 -10.08 2.94
N LYS A 181 6.91 -8.79 3.10
CA LYS A 181 7.21 -8.19 4.41
C LYS A 181 5.98 -8.19 5.33
N GLU A 182 4.80 -7.86 4.82
CA GLU A 182 3.54 -7.91 5.57
C GLU A 182 3.24 -9.33 6.08
N ARG A 183 3.41 -10.35 5.21
CA ARG A 183 3.28 -11.76 5.62
C ARG A 183 4.29 -12.17 6.70
N GLN A 184 5.54 -11.69 6.62
CA GLN A 184 6.54 -11.97 7.66
C GLN A 184 6.17 -11.30 8.99
N ARG A 185 5.70 -10.05 8.97
CA ARG A 185 5.23 -9.35 10.18
C ARG A 185 4.05 -10.06 10.83
N ALA A 186 3.05 -10.46 10.03
CA ALA A 186 1.90 -11.20 10.54
C ALA A 186 2.29 -12.55 11.18
N LYS A 187 3.30 -13.24 10.64
CA LYS A 187 3.84 -14.46 11.26
C LYS A 187 4.50 -14.19 12.61
N ILE A 188 5.37 -13.17 12.68
CA ILE A 188 6.05 -12.78 13.92
C ILE A 188 5.02 -12.34 14.98
N GLU A 189 4.00 -11.59 14.58
CA GLU A 189 2.94 -11.12 15.48
C GLU A 189 2.08 -12.29 16.00
N ALA A 190 1.78 -13.28 15.16
CA ALA A 190 1.10 -14.50 15.57
C ALA A 190 1.94 -15.33 16.55
N GLU A 191 3.23 -15.54 16.27
CA GLU A 191 4.16 -16.23 17.17
C GLU A 191 4.27 -15.52 18.53
N LEU A 192 4.29 -14.18 18.52
CA LEU A 192 4.38 -13.37 19.74
C LEU A 192 3.06 -13.45 20.55
N MET A 193 1.90 -13.42 19.89
CA MET A 193 0.62 -13.67 20.55
C MET A 193 0.53 -15.06 21.18
N GLU A 194 1.03 -16.09 20.50
CA GLU A 194 1.07 -17.44 21.08
C GLU A 194 1.94 -17.48 22.34
N GLN A 195 3.12 -16.84 22.32
CA GLN A 195 3.99 -16.75 23.49
C GLN A 195 3.33 -15.99 24.65
N ILE A 196 2.65 -14.87 24.37
CA ILE A 196 1.90 -14.12 25.37
C ILE A 196 0.81 -15.00 25.99
N LYS A 197 0.03 -15.71 25.17
CA LYS A 197 -1.04 -16.59 25.65
C LYS A 197 -0.51 -17.71 26.55
N ILE A 198 0.60 -18.33 26.17
CA ILE A 198 1.26 -19.36 26.99
C ILE A 198 1.72 -18.75 28.33
N LYS A 199 2.28 -17.54 28.32
CA LYS A 199 2.74 -16.87 29.53
C LYS A 199 1.58 -16.49 30.45
N GLU A 200 0.49 -15.94 29.91
CA GLU A 200 -0.72 -15.61 30.68
C GLU A 200 -1.34 -16.88 31.30
N ASP A 201 -1.39 -17.99 30.57
CA ASP A 201 -1.89 -19.27 31.11
C ASP A 201 -1.00 -19.82 32.24
N LEU A 202 0.32 -19.62 32.15
CA LEU A 202 1.25 -19.96 33.24
C LEU A 202 1.02 -19.08 34.47
N GLU A 203 0.91 -17.77 34.30
CA GLU A 203 0.64 -16.83 35.40
C GLU A 203 -0.71 -17.13 36.08
N ARG A 204 -1.76 -17.44 35.31
CA ARG A 204 -3.05 -17.88 35.85
C ARG A 204 -2.94 -19.18 36.64
N LYS A 205 -2.16 -20.16 36.15
CA LYS A 205 -1.91 -21.43 36.85
C LYS A 205 -1.16 -21.20 38.16
N GLU A 206 -0.18 -20.29 38.19
CA GLU A 206 0.54 -19.93 39.41
C GLU A 206 -0.35 -19.20 40.42
N ALA A 207 -1.13 -18.22 39.98
CA ALA A 207 -2.10 -17.52 40.82
C ALA A 207 -3.12 -18.48 41.46
N LEU A 208 -3.62 -19.45 40.68
CA LEU A 208 -4.51 -20.50 41.18
C LEU A 208 -3.83 -21.40 42.23
N LYS A 209 -2.55 -21.77 42.04
CA LYS A 209 -1.78 -22.53 43.03
C LYS A 209 -1.63 -21.75 44.33
N ILE A 210 -1.28 -20.46 44.25
CA ILE A 210 -1.15 -19.59 45.42
C ILE A 210 -2.49 -19.47 46.15
N GLN A 211 -3.59 -19.27 45.42
CA GLN A 211 -4.92 -19.17 46.03
C GLN A 211 -5.34 -20.49 46.70
N LYS A 212 -5.07 -21.65 46.08
CA LYS A 212 -5.29 -22.96 46.69
C LYS A 212 -4.46 -23.13 47.96
N HIS A 213 -3.19 -22.72 47.95
CA HIS A 213 -2.32 -22.79 49.12
C HIS A 213 -2.85 -21.93 50.27
N LYS A 214 -3.25 -20.69 50.00
CA LYS A 214 -3.87 -19.79 50.99
C LYS A 214 -5.15 -20.37 51.58
N LYS A 215 -6.03 -20.95 50.76
CA LYS A 215 -7.25 -21.63 51.25
C LYS A 215 -6.93 -22.82 52.16
N MET A 216 -5.93 -23.63 51.81
CA MET A 216 -5.50 -24.74 52.65
C MET A 216 -4.91 -24.27 53.99
N GLU A 217 -4.15 -23.17 54.00
CA GLU A 217 -3.66 -22.55 55.23
C GLU A 217 -4.78 -21.99 56.10
N GLU A 218 -5.73 -21.27 55.50
CA GLU A 218 -6.91 -20.75 56.21
C GLU A 218 -7.76 -21.89 56.81
N ASP A 219 -7.99 -22.97 56.06
CA ASP A 219 -8.72 -24.13 56.55
C ASP A 219 -7.96 -24.87 57.67
N ALA A 220 -6.62 -24.93 57.58
CA ALA A 220 -5.80 -25.48 58.66
C ALA A 220 -5.85 -24.61 59.93
N ILE A 221 -5.87 -23.28 59.78
CA ILE A 221 -6.02 -22.34 60.89
C ILE A 221 -7.42 -22.45 61.50
N LYS A 222 -8.49 -22.50 60.69
CA LYS A 222 -9.86 -22.71 61.16
C LYS A 222 -10.00 -24.03 61.91
N LYS A 223 -9.49 -25.14 61.37
CA LYS A 223 -9.49 -26.44 62.07
C LYS A 223 -8.74 -26.38 63.41
N LYS A 224 -7.61 -25.67 63.48
CA LYS A 224 -6.88 -25.46 64.73
C LYS A 224 -7.70 -24.62 65.72
N ALA A 225 -8.35 -23.55 65.26
CA ALA A 225 -9.20 -22.69 66.08
C ALA A 225 -10.43 -23.43 66.62
N ASP A 226 -11.13 -24.19 65.77
CA ASP A 226 -12.29 -25.01 66.14
C ASP A 226 -11.93 -26.09 67.15
N ASN A 227 -10.77 -26.74 66.97
CA ASN A 227 -10.26 -27.71 67.94
C ASN A 227 -9.92 -27.05 69.28
N PHE A 228 -9.37 -25.83 69.25
CA PHE A 228 -9.11 -25.06 70.47
C PHE A 228 -10.41 -24.69 71.19
N GLU A 229 -11.44 -24.30 70.44
CA GLU A 229 -12.74 -23.94 71.00
C GLU A 229 -13.47 -25.16 71.59
N LYS A 230 -13.41 -26.32 70.91
CA LYS A 230 -13.89 -27.61 71.43
C LYS A 230 -13.15 -28.03 72.69
N MET A 231 -11.82 -27.89 72.74
CA MET A 231 -11.04 -28.13 73.96
C MET A 231 -11.46 -27.20 75.11
N LYS A 232 -11.72 -25.91 74.82
CA LYS A 232 -12.15 -24.93 75.82
C LYS A 232 -13.56 -25.24 76.34
N LYS A 233 -14.49 -25.66 75.48
CA LYS A 233 -15.83 -26.15 75.87
C LYS A 233 -15.75 -27.42 76.70
N ASN A 234 -14.91 -28.39 76.32
CA ASN A 234 -14.69 -29.62 77.09
C ASN A 234 -14.08 -29.35 78.47
N LYS A 235 -13.11 -28.42 78.59
CA LYS A 235 -12.56 -27.98 79.89
C LYS A 235 -13.58 -27.25 80.76
N ARG A 236 -14.53 -26.52 80.17
CA ARG A 236 -15.63 -25.87 80.92
C ARG A 236 -16.66 -26.90 81.39
N ALA A 237 -17.00 -27.87 80.56
CA ALA A 237 -17.90 -28.97 80.90
C ALA A 237 -17.32 -29.87 82.00
N SER A 238 -16.01 -30.16 81.97
CA SER A 238 -15.35 -30.94 83.02
C SER A 238 -15.31 -30.20 84.37
N ARG A 239 -15.08 -28.88 84.37
CA ARG A 239 -15.19 -28.06 85.59
C ARG A 239 -16.60 -28.01 86.16
N LYS A 240 -17.63 -28.04 85.31
CA LYS A 240 -19.04 -28.05 85.74
C LYS A 240 -19.42 -29.40 86.37
N LYS A 241 -19.01 -30.51 85.74
CA LYS A 241 -19.19 -31.88 86.29
C LYS A 241 -18.44 -32.09 87.61
N ASN A 242 -17.23 -31.53 87.76
CA ASN A 242 -16.51 -31.63 89.03
C ASN A 242 -17.22 -30.87 90.14
N LYS A 243 -17.81 -29.70 89.86
CA LYS A 243 -18.63 -28.95 90.83
C LYS A 243 -19.90 -29.70 91.24
N GLU A 244 -20.59 -30.33 90.30
CA GLU A 244 -21.78 -31.16 90.58
C GLU A 244 -21.43 -32.36 91.47
N LYS A 245 -20.31 -33.05 91.19
CA LYS A 245 -19.84 -34.15 92.05
C LYS A 245 -19.50 -33.71 93.47
N THR A 246 -18.90 -32.52 93.65
CA THR A 246 -18.59 -32.01 95.00
C THR A 246 -19.87 -31.68 95.77
N SER A 247 -20.90 -31.13 95.11
CA SER A 247 -22.19 -30.86 95.75
C SER A 247 -23.01 -32.11 96.08
N GLU A 248 -22.91 -33.17 95.26
CA GLU A 248 -23.57 -34.45 95.54
C GLU A 248 -22.92 -35.19 96.73
N GLU A 249 -21.59 -35.15 96.84
CA GLU A 249 -20.84 -35.70 97.98
C GLU A 249 -21.13 -34.94 99.30
N GLU A 250 -21.31 -33.61 99.24
CA GLU A 250 -21.72 -32.79 100.38
C GLU A 250 -23.16 -33.10 100.83
N LEU A 251 -24.10 -33.28 99.89
CA LEU A 251 -25.50 -33.62 100.19
C LEU A 251 -25.65 -35.02 100.80
N GLN A 252 -24.87 -36.01 100.33
CA GLN A 252 -24.87 -37.35 100.93
C GLN A 252 -24.31 -37.35 102.37
N ASN A 253 -23.29 -36.54 102.65
CA ASN A 253 -22.74 -36.40 104.00
C ASN A 253 -23.72 -35.73 104.99
N ILE A 254 -24.57 -34.82 104.52
CA ILE A 254 -25.59 -34.18 105.35
C ILE A 254 -26.73 -35.15 105.65
N MET A 255 -27.21 -35.92 104.66
CA MET A 255 -28.29 -36.89 104.87
C MET A 255 -27.88 -38.08 105.74
N GLY A 256 -26.61 -38.50 105.71
CA GLY A 256 -26.08 -39.58 106.56
C GLY A 256 -26.00 -39.25 108.05
N LYS A 257 -26.17 -37.98 108.45
CA LYS A 257 -26.05 -37.51 109.85
C LYS A 257 -27.38 -37.15 110.53
N VAL A 258 -28.51 -37.31 109.87
CA VAL A 258 -29.83 -36.99 110.46
C VAL A 258 -30.43 -38.24 111.12
N THR A 259 -30.14 -38.45 112.41
CA THR A 259 -30.87 -39.37 113.28
C THR A 259 -32.06 -38.64 113.91
N LEU A 260 -33.29 -39.03 113.55
CA LEU A 260 -34.52 -38.54 114.19
C LEU A 260 -34.62 -39.06 115.62
N GLN A 261 -34.34 -38.21 116.61
CA GLN A 261 -34.63 -38.50 118.02
C GLN A 261 -36.14 -38.44 118.25
N LYS A 262 -36.72 -39.59 118.60
CA LYS A 262 -38.12 -39.73 119.03
C LYS A 262 -38.19 -39.40 120.52
N THR A 263 -38.64 -38.19 120.88
CA THR A 263 -38.95 -37.83 122.27
C THR A 263 -40.32 -38.40 122.66
N VAL A 264 -40.33 -39.24 123.70
CA VAL A 264 -41.52 -39.75 124.37
C VAL A 264 -41.72 -38.89 125.62
N THR A 265 -42.82 -38.14 125.68
CA THR A 265 -43.28 -37.48 126.92
C THR A 265 -44.33 -38.36 127.58
N ILE A 266 -43.97 -38.89 128.75
CA ILE A 266 -44.86 -39.56 129.70
C ILE A 266 -45.42 -38.46 130.62
N ASN A 267 -46.74 -38.29 130.68
CA ASN A 267 -47.39 -37.59 131.78
C ASN A 267 -48.00 -38.63 132.74
N LYS A 268 -47.51 -38.64 133.97
CA LYS A 268 -48.22 -39.02 135.21
C LYS A 268 -48.87 -37.73 135.76
N GLU A 269 -50.00 -37.64 136.43
CA GLU A 269 -50.99 -38.52 137.06
C GLU A 269 -52.23 -37.61 137.31
N ASP A 270 -53.44 -38.11 137.02
CA ASP A 270 -54.72 -37.96 137.75
C ASP A 270 -55.88 -38.61 136.96
#